data_AF-A0A927SWT0-F1
#
_entry.id   AF-A0A927SWT0-F1
#
_cell.length_a   1.000
_cell.length_b   1.000
_cell.length_c   1.000
_cell.angle_alpha   90.00
_cell.angle_beta   90.00
_cell.angle_gamma   90.00
#
_symmetry.space_group_name_H-M   'P 1'
#
loop_
_entity.id
_entity.type
_entity.pdbx_description
1 polymer ?
#
loop_
_entity_poly.entity_id
_entity_poly.type
_entity_poly.pdbx_seq_one_letter_code
_entity_poly.pdbx_strand_id
1 'polypeptide(L)'
;MAGTISRGIKAPIIKQGDDIVKIVADSVELAMKEDGFTLKDRDIVAVTEAVVARADGNYASVDDIASDVKAKFGDEAVGVVFPILSRNRFAICLKGIARGAKKIVLMFSYPSDEVGNHLFDVDLLDDCDVNPYTDVLSLEQYRAAFGYAKHPFTGVDYVEYYSDLITAEGCEIEVVFANKPEAILAYTKNAICCDTHTRARTQKKIIKHGGKNVLTLCDILNKPVNGSGYQPDYGLLGSNKATEETVKLFPKNAQEVAEAISKEISARTGVNVEALVYGDGAFKDPVGKIWELADPVVGVGYTDGLIGLPNELKLKFLADNDFADLSGEELRQAIVEKIKAKEGDLKGNMASQGTTPRRLTDLIGSLCDLTSGSGDKGTPIIVVQNYFNNYATK
;
A
#
# COMPACT_ATOMS: atom_id res chain seq x y z
N MET A 1 29.70 7.25 14.91
CA MET A 1 30.00 7.13 13.46
C MET A 1 28.91 6.40 12.65
N ALA A 2 27.80 5.98 13.24
CA ALA A 2 26.73 5.33 12.48
C ALA A 2 26.07 6.28 11.45
N GLY A 3 25.71 5.74 10.29
CA GLY A 3 24.85 6.40 9.31
C GLY A 3 23.37 6.27 9.69
N THR A 4 22.48 6.13 8.70
CA THR A 4 21.07 5.84 8.94
C THR A 4 20.90 4.57 9.76
N ILE A 5 20.07 4.62 10.80
CA ILE A 5 19.72 3.47 11.64
C ILE A 5 18.21 3.30 11.57
N SER A 6 17.73 2.07 11.36
CA SER A 6 16.32 1.71 11.50
C SER A 6 16.17 0.71 12.64
N ARG A 7 15.35 1.04 13.65
CA ARG A 7 15.14 0.21 14.85
C ARG A 7 13.67 -0.16 14.97
N GLY A 8 13.38 -1.46 15.02
CA GLY A 8 12.05 -1.97 15.37
C GLY A 8 11.86 -1.95 16.89
N ILE A 9 10.82 -1.25 17.35
CA ILE A 9 10.47 -1.10 18.75
C ILE A 9 9.29 -2.00 19.07
N LYS A 10 9.47 -2.87 20.07
CA LYS A 10 8.39 -3.75 20.54
C LYS A 10 7.32 -2.94 21.25
N ALA A 11 6.07 -3.24 20.96
CA ALA A 11 4.91 -2.58 21.56
C ALA A 11 4.03 -3.62 22.30
N PRO A 12 3.19 -3.19 23.26
CA PRO A 12 2.13 -4.04 23.78
C PRO A 12 1.13 -4.45 22.68
N ILE A 13 0.32 -5.46 22.96
CA ILE A 13 -0.77 -5.85 22.06
C ILE A 13 -1.85 -4.76 22.05
N ILE A 14 -1.90 -4.00 20.97
CA ILE A 14 -2.84 -2.91 20.77
C ILE A 14 -4.24 -3.46 20.48
N LYS A 15 -5.24 -2.84 21.09
CA LYS A 15 -6.67 -3.17 21.00
C LYS A 15 -7.49 -1.91 20.69
N GLN A 16 -8.74 -2.13 20.34
CA GLN A 16 -9.71 -1.05 20.13
C GLN A 16 -9.87 -0.20 21.38
N GLY A 17 -9.82 1.13 21.20
CA GLY A 17 -9.95 2.12 22.27
C GLY A 17 -8.64 2.47 22.98
N ASP A 18 -7.53 1.84 22.61
CA ASP A 18 -6.22 2.18 23.17
C ASP A 18 -5.74 3.56 22.68
N ASP A 19 -5.06 4.29 23.56
CA ASP A 19 -4.39 5.54 23.20
C ASP A 19 -3.08 5.24 22.46
N ILE A 20 -3.17 5.19 21.14
CA ILE A 20 -2.02 4.84 20.28
C ILE A 20 -0.87 5.84 20.41
N VAL A 21 -1.16 7.13 20.60
CA VAL A 21 -0.14 8.19 20.73
C VAL A 21 0.67 7.95 21.99
N LYS A 22 -0.02 7.72 23.11
CA LYS A 22 0.63 7.40 24.39
C LYS A 22 1.42 6.10 24.32
N ILE A 23 0.86 5.04 23.72
CA ILE A 23 1.56 3.76 23.57
C ILE A 23 2.86 3.93 22.77
N VAL A 24 2.82 4.69 21.68
CA VAL A 24 4.02 4.95 20.87
C VAL A 24 5.07 5.69 21.70
N ALA A 25 4.69 6.78 22.36
CA ALA A 25 5.61 7.56 23.18
C ALA A 25 6.22 6.74 24.32
N ASP A 26 5.40 6.01 25.07
CA ASP A 26 5.85 5.14 26.17
C ASP A 26 6.82 4.05 25.68
N SER A 27 6.53 3.43 24.53
CA SER A 27 7.36 2.36 23.97
C SER A 27 8.72 2.87 23.49
N VAL A 28 8.74 4.05 22.86
CA VAL A 28 9.98 4.69 22.41
C VAL A 28 10.84 5.13 23.59
N GLU A 29 10.24 5.72 24.62
CA GLU A 29 10.94 6.15 25.84
C GLU A 29 11.56 4.96 26.58
N LEU A 30 10.80 3.86 26.70
CA LEU A 30 11.31 2.63 27.28
C LEU A 30 12.49 2.06 26.47
N ALA A 31 12.36 2.00 25.14
CA ALA A 31 13.43 1.50 24.28
C ALA A 31 14.69 2.38 24.34
N MET A 32 14.55 3.70 24.38
CA MET A 32 15.69 4.61 24.57
C MET A 32 16.47 4.29 25.84
N LYS A 33 15.76 4.00 26.93
CA LYS A 33 16.36 3.64 28.22
C LYS A 33 17.00 2.25 28.20
N GLU A 34 16.32 1.24 27.66
CA GLU A 34 16.80 -0.15 27.67
C GLU A 34 17.93 -0.39 26.67
N ASP A 35 17.83 0.16 25.46
CA ASP A 35 18.80 -0.03 24.38
C ASP A 35 19.92 1.02 24.39
N GLY A 36 19.81 2.05 25.24
CA GLY A 36 20.85 3.06 25.45
C GLY A 36 21.06 4.00 24.26
N PHE A 37 19.98 4.52 23.67
CA PHE A 37 20.05 5.54 22.62
C PHE A 37 19.26 6.80 22.97
N THR A 38 19.57 7.89 22.30
CA THR A 38 18.84 9.16 22.42
C THR A 38 18.30 9.59 21.06
N LEU A 39 17.16 10.26 21.06
CA LEU A 39 16.60 10.92 19.88
C LEU A 39 17.32 12.24 19.62
N LYS A 40 17.39 12.61 18.35
CA LYS A 40 17.91 13.91 17.89
C LYS A 40 16.86 14.63 17.06
N ASP A 41 17.05 15.94 16.89
CA ASP A 41 16.19 16.70 16.00
C ASP A 41 16.16 16.03 14.62
N ARG A 42 14.96 15.95 14.04
CA ARG A 42 14.69 15.31 12.74
C ARG A 42 14.82 13.78 12.70
N ASP A 43 15.10 13.11 13.82
CA ASP A 43 14.86 11.66 13.90
C ASP A 43 13.37 11.38 13.70
N ILE A 44 13.04 10.19 13.19
CA ILE A 44 11.67 9.85 12.77
C ILE A 44 11.14 8.75 13.68
N VAL A 45 9.93 8.94 14.19
CA VAL A 45 9.15 7.91 14.89
C VAL A 45 7.96 7.51 14.04
N ALA A 46 7.97 6.29 13.55
CA ALA A 46 6.96 5.76 12.66
C ALA A 46 6.13 4.67 13.33
N VAL A 47 4.87 4.53 12.95
CA VAL A 47 3.96 3.47 13.43
C VAL A 47 3.12 2.93 12.27
N THR A 48 2.90 1.61 12.21
CA THR A 48 2.08 1.00 11.16
C THR A 48 0.63 1.46 11.27
N GLU A 49 0.04 1.78 10.13
CA GLU A 49 -1.38 2.04 9.90
C GLU A 49 -2.28 0.95 10.48
N ALA A 50 -1.79 -0.29 10.53
CA ALA A 50 -2.55 -1.44 11.00
C ALA A 50 -2.92 -1.31 12.48
N VAL A 51 -2.00 -0.81 13.32
CA VAL A 51 -2.27 -0.64 14.75
C VAL A 51 -3.01 0.65 15.05
N VAL A 52 -2.80 1.70 14.24
CA VAL A 52 -3.59 2.93 14.30
C VAL A 52 -5.06 2.64 14.02
N ALA A 53 -5.36 1.92 12.92
CA ALA A 53 -6.71 1.51 12.57
C ALA A 53 -7.36 0.60 13.64
N ARG A 54 -6.55 -0.24 14.30
CA ARG A 54 -7.03 -1.12 15.37
C ARG A 54 -7.40 -0.32 16.61
N ALA A 55 -6.56 0.63 17.02
CA ALA A 55 -6.83 1.52 18.14
C ALA A 55 -8.09 2.38 17.91
N ASP A 56 -8.23 2.94 16.70
CA ASP A 56 -9.39 3.77 16.31
C ASP A 56 -10.72 2.99 16.33
N GLY A 57 -10.67 1.66 16.18
CA GLY A 57 -11.88 0.83 16.14
C GLY A 57 -12.70 1.00 14.86
N ASN A 58 -12.05 1.37 13.75
CA ASN A 58 -12.71 1.62 12.47
C ASN A 58 -13.05 0.31 11.75
N TYR A 59 -14.13 -0.34 12.19
CA TYR A 59 -14.59 -1.63 11.67
C TYR A 59 -15.92 -1.51 10.91
N ALA A 60 -16.12 -2.39 9.94
CA ALA A 60 -17.39 -2.55 9.25
C ALA A 60 -17.71 -4.04 9.05
N SER A 61 -18.99 -4.38 9.06
CA SER A 61 -19.44 -5.74 8.75
C SER A 61 -19.56 -5.96 7.25
N VAL A 62 -19.56 -7.24 6.85
CA VAL A 62 -19.90 -7.64 5.47
C VAL A 62 -21.30 -7.16 5.07
N ASP A 63 -22.24 -7.08 6.03
CA ASP A 63 -23.60 -6.56 5.79
C ASP A 63 -23.64 -5.04 5.55
N ASP A 64 -22.73 -4.27 6.16
CA ASP A 64 -22.60 -2.84 5.89
C ASP A 64 -22.09 -2.60 4.47
N ILE A 65 -21.10 -3.38 4.02
CA ILE A 65 -20.62 -3.39 2.64
C ILE A 65 -21.77 -3.75 1.69
N ALA A 66 -22.50 -4.83 2.01
CA ALA A 66 -23.62 -5.29 1.19
C ALA A 66 -24.73 -4.24 1.08
N SER A 67 -25.07 -3.58 2.19
CA SER A 67 -26.07 -2.50 2.23
C SER A 67 -25.65 -1.31 1.35
N ASP A 68 -24.37 -0.95 1.38
CA ASP A 68 -23.84 0.15 0.58
C ASP A 68 -23.79 -0.19 -0.92
N VAL A 69 -23.36 -1.41 -1.26
CA VAL A 69 -23.39 -1.92 -2.64
C VAL A 69 -24.83 -1.96 -3.15
N LYS A 70 -25.77 -2.47 -2.35
CA LYS A 70 -27.19 -2.51 -2.71
C LYS A 70 -27.77 -1.12 -2.95
N ALA A 71 -27.43 -0.16 -2.10
CA ALA A 71 -27.88 1.22 -2.25
C ALA A 71 -27.33 1.89 -3.53
N LYS A 72 -26.12 1.49 -3.97
CA LYS A 72 -25.44 2.07 -5.14
C LYS A 72 -25.82 1.40 -6.45
N PHE A 73 -26.14 0.10 -6.45
CA PHE A 73 -26.35 -0.68 -7.67
C PHE A 73 -27.73 -1.34 -7.79
N GLY A 74 -28.52 -1.40 -6.72
CA GLY A 74 -29.85 -2.00 -6.74
C GLY A 74 -29.83 -3.50 -7.07
N ASP A 75 -30.63 -3.91 -8.05
CA ASP A 75 -30.71 -5.31 -8.54
C ASP A 75 -30.03 -5.51 -9.90
N GLU A 76 -29.26 -4.52 -10.37
CA GLU A 76 -28.55 -4.60 -11.65
C GLU A 76 -27.28 -5.47 -11.52
N ALA A 77 -26.85 -6.07 -12.64
CA ALA A 77 -25.58 -6.80 -12.67
C ALA A 77 -24.40 -5.82 -12.49
N VAL A 78 -23.41 -6.20 -11.69
CA VAL A 78 -22.24 -5.37 -11.37
C VAL A 78 -20.97 -6.03 -11.86
N GLY A 79 -20.15 -5.30 -12.62
CA GLY A 79 -18.82 -5.74 -13.01
C GLY A 79 -17.85 -5.53 -11.86
N VAL A 80 -17.18 -6.58 -11.39
CA VAL A 80 -16.07 -6.47 -10.43
C VAL A 80 -14.79 -6.60 -11.23
N VAL A 81 -14.07 -5.49 -11.38
CA VAL A 81 -13.00 -5.35 -12.38
C VAL A 81 -11.64 -5.26 -11.71
N PHE A 82 -10.73 -6.14 -12.13
CA PHE A 82 -9.32 -6.18 -11.73
C PHE A 82 -9.10 -6.25 -10.22
N PRO A 83 -9.68 -7.27 -9.55
CA PRO A 83 -9.40 -7.49 -8.14
C PRO A 83 -7.96 -7.95 -7.92
N ILE A 84 -7.36 -7.54 -6.81
CA ILE A 84 -6.12 -8.17 -6.32
C ILE A 84 -6.43 -9.58 -5.76
N LEU A 85 -5.51 -10.52 -5.95
CA LEU A 85 -5.64 -11.91 -5.54
C LEU A 85 -5.22 -12.08 -4.08
N SER A 86 -6.12 -11.73 -3.16
CA SER A 86 -5.84 -11.77 -1.73
C SER A 86 -7.02 -12.31 -0.93
N ARG A 87 -6.74 -13.29 -0.05
CA ARG A 87 -7.69 -13.79 0.96
C ARG A 87 -7.91 -12.78 2.10
N ASN A 88 -6.89 -12.00 2.43
CA ASN A 88 -6.92 -11.10 3.59
C ASN A 88 -7.42 -9.69 3.23
N ARG A 89 -7.07 -9.19 2.04
CA ARG A 89 -7.42 -7.83 1.61
C ARG A 89 -8.73 -7.80 0.82
N PHE A 90 -8.83 -8.61 -0.23
CA PHE A 90 -9.95 -8.49 -1.17
C PHE A 90 -11.10 -9.47 -0.93
N ALA A 91 -10.84 -10.75 -0.59
CA ALA A 91 -11.90 -11.77 -0.50
C ALA A 91 -13.04 -11.39 0.46
N ILE A 92 -12.72 -10.81 1.62
CA ILE A 92 -13.73 -10.34 2.59
C ILE A 92 -14.54 -9.15 2.05
N CYS A 93 -13.92 -8.26 1.27
CA CYS A 93 -14.62 -7.17 0.58
C CYS A 93 -15.53 -7.73 -0.52
N LEU A 94 -15.03 -8.69 -1.31
CA LEU A 94 -15.80 -9.37 -2.35
C LEU A 94 -17.03 -10.07 -1.76
N LYS A 95 -16.91 -10.64 -0.57
CA LYS A 95 -18.03 -11.27 0.14
C LYS A 95 -19.17 -10.27 0.39
N GLY A 96 -18.83 -9.07 0.85
CA GLY A 96 -19.80 -7.99 1.05
C GLY A 96 -20.39 -7.49 -0.27
N ILE A 97 -19.56 -7.35 -1.30
CA ILE A 97 -20.02 -6.97 -2.64
C ILE A 97 -20.99 -8.02 -3.20
N ALA A 98 -20.68 -9.30 -3.08
CA ALA A 98 -21.51 -10.41 -3.53
C ALA A 98 -22.86 -10.44 -2.79
N ARG A 99 -22.84 -10.32 -1.46
CA ARG A 99 -24.07 -10.27 -0.65
C ARG A 99 -24.98 -9.09 -1.00
N GLY A 100 -24.40 -7.96 -1.43
CA GLY A 100 -25.14 -6.76 -1.84
C GLY A 100 -25.58 -6.73 -3.31
N ALA A 101 -25.04 -7.62 -4.15
CA ALA A 101 -25.29 -7.66 -5.58
C ALA A 101 -26.17 -8.85 -5.98
N LYS A 102 -26.95 -8.70 -7.05
CA LYS A 102 -27.75 -9.79 -7.61
C LYS A 102 -26.90 -10.71 -8.51
N LYS A 103 -26.08 -10.09 -9.35
CA LYS A 103 -25.16 -10.76 -10.27
C LYS A 103 -23.84 -10.01 -10.32
N ILE A 104 -22.74 -10.75 -10.24
CA ILE A 104 -21.38 -10.24 -10.46
C ILE A 104 -20.84 -10.78 -11.78
N VAL A 105 -20.28 -9.88 -12.58
CA VAL A 105 -19.39 -10.25 -13.68
C VAL A 105 -17.97 -9.98 -13.20
N LEU A 106 -17.26 -11.04 -12.82
CA LEU A 106 -15.92 -10.96 -12.26
C LEU A 106 -14.89 -10.96 -13.40
N MET A 107 -14.21 -9.83 -13.58
CA MET A 107 -13.19 -9.67 -14.61
C MET A 107 -11.79 -9.60 -14.03
N PHE A 108 -11.01 -10.65 -14.29
CA PHE A 108 -9.60 -10.69 -13.93
C PHE A 108 -8.72 -10.07 -15.02
N SER A 109 -7.69 -9.34 -14.60
CA SER A 109 -6.50 -9.11 -15.44
C SER A 109 -5.65 -10.37 -15.46
N TYR A 110 -4.86 -10.56 -16.52
CA TYR A 110 -3.99 -11.73 -16.68
C TYR A 110 -2.67 -11.36 -17.38
N PRO A 111 -1.56 -12.04 -17.11
CA PRO A 111 -1.44 -13.28 -16.31
C PRO A 111 -1.43 -13.03 -14.79
N SER A 112 -1.37 -11.78 -14.34
CA SER A 112 -1.35 -11.39 -12.93
C SER A 112 -2.26 -10.20 -12.63
N ASP A 113 -2.52 -9.97 -11.33
CA ASP A 113 -3.15 -8.76 -10.84
C ASP A 113 -2.21 -7.54 -10.85
N GLU A 114 -2.71 -6.38 -10.45
CA GLU A 114 -1.94 -5.12 -10.42
C GLU A 114 -0.66 -5.21 -9.59
N VAL A 115 -0.68 -5.95 -8.48
CA VAL A 115 0.47 -6.08 -7.57
C VAL A 115 1.36 -7.27 -7.95
N GLY A 116 1.03 -8.03 -8.99
CA GLY A 116 1.85 -9.10 -9.52
C GLY A 116 1.55 -10.49 -8.94
N ASN A 117 0.43 -10.70 -8.24
CA ASN A 117 0.00 -12.06 -7.91
C ASN A 117 -0.43 -12.76 -9.21
N HIS A 118 0.20 -13.89 -9.51
CA HIS A 118 -0.02 -14.61 -10.77
C HIS A 118 -1.25 -15.51 -10.67
N LEU A 119 -2.12 -15.43 -11.68
CA LEU A 119 -3.15 -16.45 -11.92
C LEU A 119 -2.52 -17.73 -12.48
N PHE A 120 -1.55 -17.56 -13.37
CA PHE A 120 -0.81 -18.64 -14.04
C PHE A 120 0.57 -18.13 -14.49
N ASP A 121 1.43 -19.06 -14.94
CA ASP A 121 2.77 -18.73 -15.44
C ASP A 121 2.69 -17.90 -16.72
N VAL A 122 3.49 -16.82 -16.82
CA VAL A 122 3.49 -15.92 -17.98
C VAL A 122 3.88 -16.64 -19.28
N ASP A 123 4.76 -17.65 -19.20
CA ASP A 123 5.24 -18.39 -20.38
C ASP A 123 4.08 -19.15 -21.08
N LEU A 124 3.00 -19.47 -20.35
CA LEU A 124 1.82 -20.11 -20.93
C LEU A 124 1.06 -19.22 -21.91
N LEU A 125 1.26 -17.89 -21.88
CA LEU A 125 0.69 -17.02 -22.91
C LEU A 125 1.25 -17.36 -24.30
N ASP A 126 2.57 -17.59 -24.37
CA ASP A 126 3.25 -17.92 -25.62
C ASP A 126 2.93 -19.36 -26.04
N ASP A 127 2.93 -20.30 -25.08
CA ASP A 127 2.65 -21.72 -25.35
C ASP A 127 1.20 -21.95 -25.84
N CYS A 128 0.26 -21.12 -25.41
CA CYS A 128 -1.16 -21.22 -25.77
C CYS A 128 -1.60 -20.22 -26.85
N ASP A 129 -0.69 -19.42 -27.42
CA ASP A 129 -0.97 -18.38 -28.43
C ASP A 129 -2.08 -17.39 -27.98
N VAL A 130 -2.06 -17.01 -26.70
CA VAL A 130 -3.01 -16.05 -26.11
C VAL A 130 -2.39 -14.66 -26.08
N ASN A 131 -3.04 -13.69 -26.71
CA ASN A 131 -2.58 -12.31 -26.73
C ASN A 131 -3.17 -11.53 -25.55
N PRO A 132 -2.37 -11.16 -24.52
CA PRO A 132 -2.87 -10.46 -23.34
C PRO A 132 -3.37 -9.04 -23.65
N TYR A 133 -3.05 -8.45 -24.79
CA TYR A 133 -3.45 -7.09 -25.14
C TYR A 133 -4.79 -7.02 -25.87
N THR A 134 -5.24 -8.11 -26.48
CA THR A 134 -6.44 -8.11 -27.33
C THR A 134 -7.50 -9.08 -26.88
N ASP A 135 -7.10 -10.21 -26.33
CA ASP A 135 -8.02 -11.32 -26.16
C ASP A 135 -8.91 -11.12 -24.92
N VAL A 136 -10.10 -11.66 -25.02
CA VAL A 136 -11.08 -11.71 -23.94
C VAL A 136 -11.50 -13.17 -23.83
N LEU A 137 -11.22 -13.78 -22.69
CA LEU A 137 -11.48 -15.20 -22.47
C LEU A 137 -12.67 -15.38 -21.54
N SER A 138 -13.54 -16.33 -21.90
CA SER A 138 -14.49 -16.93 -20.97
C SER A 138 -13.79 -17.86 -19.98
N LEU A 139 -14.47 -18.24 -18.89
CA LEU A 139 -13.96 -19.25 -17.97
C LEU A 139 -13.60 -20.57 -18.66
N GLU A 140 -14.40 -21.04 -19.61
CA GLU A 140 -14.13 -22.28 -20.35
C GLU A 140 -12.82 -22.18 -21.15
N GLN A 141 -12.64 -21.09 -21.90
CA GLN A 141 -11.41 -20.84 -22.66
C GLN A 141 -10.18 -20.71 -21.75
N TYR A 142 -10.31 -19.99 -20.63
CA TYR A 142 -9.27 -19.88 -19.62
C TYR A 142 -8.87 -21.25 -19.06
N ARG A 143 -9.84 -22.08 -18.67
CA ARG A 143 -9.57 -23.42 -18.12
C ARG A 143 -8.99 -24.37 -19.17
N ALA A 144 -9.41 -24.24 -20.43
CA ALA A 144 -8.84 -25.04 -21.51
C ALA A 144 -7.37 -24.68 -21.80
N ALA A 145 -7.04 -23.39 -21.75
CA ALA A 145 -5.67 -22.90 -22.01
C ALA A 145 -4.74 -23.13 -20.79
N PHE A 146 -5.17 -22.75 -19.59
CA PHE A 146 -4.30 -22.63 -18.42
C PHE A 146 -4.62 -23.60 -17.27
N GLY A 147 -5.73 -24.35 -17.38
CA GLY A 147 -6.15 -25.32 -16.38
C GLY A 147 -6.55 -24.69 -15.03
N TYR A 148 -6.19 -25.39 -13.96
CA TYR A 148 -6.51 -25.02 -12.56
C TYR A 148 -5.25 -24.56 -11.83
N ALA A 149 -4.61 -23.55 -12.39
CA ALA A 149 -3.38 -22.98 -11.85
C ALA A 149 -3.60 -22.47 -10.41
N LYS A 150 -2.67 -22.84 -9.54
CA LYS A 150 -2.67 -22.45 -8.13
C LYS A 150 -1.61 -21.40 -7.90
N HIS A 151 -1.96 -20.39 -7.12
CA HIS A 151 -1.03 -19.33 -6.76
C HIS A 151 0.19 -19.91 -6.03
N PRO A 152 1.43 -19.56 -6.43
CA PRO A 152 2.65 -20.27 -6.00
C PRO A 152 2.89 -20.23 -4.50
N PHE A 153 2.47 -19.15 -3.82
CA PHE A 153 2.70 -18.99 -2.39
C PHE A 153 1.54 -19.48 -1.51
N THR A 154 0.31 -19.47 -2.02
CA THR A 154 -0.88 -19.78 -1.20
C THR A 154 -1.47 -21.15 -1.53
N GLY A 155 -1.14 -21.73 -2.69
CA GLY A 155 -1.73 -22.98 -3.18
C GLY A 155 -3.20 -22.86 -3.57
N VAL A 156 -3.73 -21.64 -3.70
CA VAL A 156 -5.14 -21.35 -3.99
C VAL A 156 -5.33 -21.12 -5.48
N ASP A 157 -6.32 -21.78 -6.08
CA ASP A 157 -6.91 -21.35 -7.35
C ASP A 157 -7.86 -20.18 -7.07
N TYR A 158 -7.43 -18.96 -7.34
CA TYR A 158 -8.22 -17.76 -7.00
C TYR A 158 -9.47 -17.61 -7.86
N VAL A 159 -9.50 -18.19 -9.07
CA VAL A 159 -10.68 -18.17 -9.93
C VAL A 159 -11.78 -19.01 -9.30
N GLU A 160 -11.45 -20.24 -8.88
CA GLU A 160 -12.38 -21.12 -8.16
C GLU A 160 -12.78 -20.51 -6.81
N TYR A 161 -11.80 -20.09 -6.01
CA TYR A 161 -12.03 -19.53 -4.67
C TYR A 161 -12.96 -18.31 -4.67
N TYR A 162 -12.79 -17.37 -5.61
CA TYR A 162 -13.69 -16.21 -5.71
C TYR A 162 -15.06 -16.60 -6.28
N SER A 163 -15.12 -17.57 -7.19
CA SER A 163 -16.39 -18.06 -7.72
C SER A 163 -17.25 -18.73 -6.65
N ASP A 164 -16.64 -19.59 -5.84
CA ASP A 164 -17.30 -20.26 -4.72
C ASP A 164 -17.78 -19.26 -3.67
N LEU A 165 -16.94 -18.26 -3.34
CA LEU A 165 -17.26 -17.22 -2.38
C LEU A 165 -18.47 -16.38 -2.84
N ILE A 166 -18.51 -15.97 -4.11
CA ILE A 166 -19.64 -15.20 -4.65
C ILE A 166 -20.93 -16.04 -4.63
N THR A 167 -20.84 -17.30 -5.06
CA THR A 167 -21.98 -18.21 -5.12
C THR A 167 -22.52 -18.54 -3.73
N ALA A 168 -21.64 -18.69 -2.73
CA ALA A 168 -22.01 -18.94 -1.34
C ALA A 168 -22.80 -17.78 -0.70
N GLU A 169 -22.60 -16.55 -1.18
CA GLU A 169 -23.39 -15.38 -0.77
C GLU A 169 -24.72 -15.23 -1.54
N GLY A 170 -25.09 -16.23 -2.35
CA GLY A 170 -26.35 -16.23 -3.12
C GLY A 170 -26.33 -15.31 -4.35
N CYS A 171 -25.15 -14.87 -4.81
CA CYS A 171 -25.00 -14.02 -5.97
C CYS A 171 -24.72 -14.85 -7.23
N GLU A 172 -25.38 -14.51 -8.34
CA GLU A 172 -25.04 -15.08 -9.65
C GLU A 172 -23.65 -14.62 -10.07
N ILE A 173 -22.88 -15.49 -10.74
CA ILE A 173 -21.53 -15.15 -11.22
C ILE A 173 -21.34 -15.48 -12.69
N GLU A 174 -20.60 -14.60 -13.37
CA GLU A 174 -19.99 -14.86 -14.67
C GLU A 174 -18.52 -14.40 -14.62
N VAL A 175 -17.58 -15.25 -15.03
CA VAL A 175 -16.14 -14.95 -14.98
C VAL A 175 -15.61 -14.69 -16.39
N VAL A 176 -14.87 -13.60 -16.53
CA VAL A 176 -14.21 -13.17 -17.78
C VAL A 176 -12.77 -12.73 -17.50
N PHE A 177 -11.90 -12.88 -18.48
CA PHE A 177 -10.50 -12.49 -18.40
C PHE A 177 -10.18 -11.51 -19.52
N ALA A 178 -9.67 -10.32 -19.17
CA ALA A 178 -9.29 -9.29 -20.13
C ALA A 178 -8.32 -8.31 -19.48
N ASN A 179 -7.39 -7.71 -20.23
CA ASN A 179 -6.58 -6.59 -19.74
C ASN A 179 -7.11 -5.22 -20.19
N LYS A 180 -8.24 -5.22 -20.90
CA LYS A 180 -8.97 -4.01 -21.29
C LYS A 180 -10.20 -3.87 -20.41
N PRO A 181 -10.26 -2.87 -19.51
CA PRO A 181 -11.36 -2.75 -18.57
C PRO A 181 -12.71 -2.48 -19.26
N GLU A 182 -12.72 -1.89 -20.45
CA GLU A 182 -13.92 -1.70 -21.25
C GLU A 182 -14.57 -3.01 -21.75
N ALA A 183 -13.88 -4.15 -21.70
CA ALA A 183 -14.46 -5.46 -22.05
C ALA A 183 -15.67 -5.82 -21.15
N ILE A 184 -15.69 -5.33 -19.90
CA ILE A 184 -16.82 -5.52 -18.99
C ILE A 184 -18.15 -5.00 -19.54
N LEU A 185 -18.09 -4.02 -20.46
CA LEU A 185 -19.26 -3.34 -21.03
C LEU A 185 -20.08 -4.19 -22.00
N ALA A 186 -19.56 -5.35 -22.39
CA ALA A 186 -20.30 -6.39 -23.10
C ALA A 186 -21.31 -7.12 -22.18
N TYR A 187 -21.09 -7.08 -20.86
CA TYR A 187 -21.86 -7.84 -19.87
C TYR A 187 -22.71 -6.93 -18.97
N THR A 188 -22.20 -5.76 -18.60
CA THR A 188 -22.94 -4.78 -17.79
C THR A 188 -22.41 -3.35 -17.98
N LYS A 189 -23.26 -2.34 -17.75
CA LYS A 189 -22.85 -0.93 -17.75
C LYS A 189 -22.42 -0.42 -16.37
N ASN A 190 -22.54 -1.24 -15.34
CA ASN A 190 -22.18 -0.89 -13.97
C ASN A 190 -20.92 -1.64 -13.54
N ALA A 191 -20.00 -0.97 -12.84
CA ALA A 191 -18.76 -1.62 -12.42
C ALA A 191 -18.20 -1.02 -11.12
N ILE A 192 -17.47 -1.85 -10.39
CA ILE A 192 -16.57 -1.48 -9.30
C ILE A 192 -15.15 -1.80 -9.78
N CYS A 193 -14.32 -0.76 -9.93
CA CYS A 193 -12.91 -0.89 -10.26
C CYS A 193 -12.14 -1.19 -8.97
N CYS A 194 -11.54 -2.38 -8.90
CA CYS A 194 -10.91 -2.94 -7.72
C CYS A 194 -9.39 -2.86 -7.71
N ASP A 195 -8.78 -2.29 -8.75
CA ASP A 195 -7.36 -1.96 -8.74
C ASP A 195 -7.03 -1.10 -7.52
N THR A 196 -5.85 -1.28 -6.92
CA THR A 196 -5.39 -0.43 -5.83
C THR A 196 -4.90 0.90 -6.37
N HIS A 197 -3.96 0.94 -7.32
CA HIS A 197 -3.25 2.17 -7.73
C HIS A 197 -3.75 2.77 -9.04
N THR A 198 -4.22 1.94 -9.95
CA THR A 198 -4.63 2.32 -11.33
C THR A 198 -6.13 2.46 -11.49
N ARG A 199 -6.92 2.30 -10.42
CA ARG A 199 -8.39 2.39 -10.38
C ARG A 199 -8.97 3.59 -11.13
N ALA A 200 -8.37 4.77 -10.99
CA ALA A 200 -8.85 5.98 -11.66
C ALA A 200 -8.70 5.88 -13.20
N ARG A 201 -7.64 5.22 -13.68
CA ARG A 201 -7.43 4.92 -15.11
C ARG A 201 -8.46 3.89 -15.59
N THR A 202 -8.69 2.82 -14.83
CA THR A 202 -9.70 1.79 -15.10
C THR A 202 -11.09 2.42 -15.21
N GLN A 203 -11.51 3.16 -14.19
CA GLN A 203 -12.79 3.88 -14.13
C GLN A 203 -12.96 4.82 -15.33
N LYS A 204 -11.95 5.67 -15.60
CA LYS A 204 -11.98 6.60 -16.72
C LYS A 204 -12.16 5.90 -18.07
N LYS A 205 -11.50 4.75 -18.27
CA LYS A 205 -11.63 3.96 -19.51
C LYS A 205 -13.04 3.40 -19.66
N ILE A 206 -13.62 2.81 -18.62
CA ILE A 206 -14.97 2.24 -18.68
C ILE A 206 -16.00 3.35 -18.94
N ILE A 207 -15.92 4.49 -18.22
CA ILE A 207 -16.81 5.64 -18.44
C ILE A 207 -16.71 6.14 -19.88
N LYS A 208 -15.49 6.30 -20.41
CA LYS A 208 -15.26 6.77 -21.79
C LYS A 208 -15.95 5.89 -22.84
N HIS A 209 -16.09 4.58 -22.58
CA HIS A 209 -16.71 3.63 -23.51
C HIS A 209 -18.19 3.35 -23.21
N GLY A 210 -18.82 4.15 -22.33
CA GLY A 210 -20.26 4.11 -22.09
C GLY A 210 -20.71 3.34 -20.84
N GLY A 211 -19.81 3.17 -19.86
CA GLY A 211 -20.23 2.78 -18.50
C GLY A 211 -21.16 3.83 -17.88
N LYS A 212 -22.16 3.38 -17.13
CA LYS A 212 -23.19 4.21 -16.49
C LYS A 212 -22.85 4.51 -15.03
N ASN A 213 -22.81 3.48 -14.19
CA ASN A 213 -22.47 3.60 -12.78
C ASN A 213 -21.13 2.90 -12.53
N VAL A 214 -20.03 3.64 -12.69
CA VAL A 214 -18.67 3.10 -12.58
C VAL A 214 -18.02 3.68 -11.34
N LEU A 215 -17.98 2.88 -10.28
CA LEU A 215 -17.38 3.21 -9.00
C LEU A 215 -16.02 2.53 -8.85
N THR A 216 -15.31 2.88 -7.79
CA THR A 216 -14.08 2.25 -7.33
C THR A 216 -14.29 1.71 -5.91
N LEU A 217 -13.33 0.94 -5.38
CA LEU A 217 -13.37 0.58 -3.96
C LEU A 217 -13.29 1.80 -3.01
N CYS A 218 -12.76 2.94 -3.46
CA CYS A 218 -12.82 4.19 -2.70
C CYS A 218 -14.25 4.67 -2.47
N ASP A 219 -15.18 4.30 -3.36
CA ASP A 219 -16.55 4.79 -3.27
C ASP A 219 -17.38 3.94 -2.31
N ILE A 220 -16.95 2.73 -1.90
CA ILE A 220 -17.69 1.84 -0.99
C ILE A 220 -17.22 2.05 0.45
N LEU A 221 -18.16 2.27 1.38
CA LEU A 221 -17.91 2.69 2.76
C LEU A 221 -17.05 3.96 2.89
N ASN A 222 -17.25 4.92 1.98
CA ASN A 222 -16.70 6.28 2.10
C ASN A 222 -17.47 7.19 3.07
N LYS A 223 -18.56 6.68 3.63
CA LYS A 223 -19.36 7.28 4.69
C LYS A 223 -19.95 6.16 5.56
N PRO A 224 -20.35 6.43 6.81
CA PRO A 224 -20.99 5.44 7.65
C PRO A 224 -22.24 4.85 6.98
N VAL A 225 -22.41 3.54 7.08
CA VAL A 225 -23.62 2.81 6.68
C VAL A 225 -24.08 2.03 7.90
N ASN A 226 -25.34 2.18 8.31
CA ASN A 226 -25.87 1.56 9.54
C ASN A 226 -25.05 1.88 10.81
N GLY A 227 -24.31 3.00 10.84
CA GLY A 227 -23.42 3.36 11.94
C GLY A 227 -22.05 2.66 11.92
N SER A 228 -21.69 2.01 10.81
CA SER A 228 -20.38 1.37 10.61
C SER A 228 -19.23 2.37 10.67
N GLY A 229 -18.02 1.82 10.81
CA GLY A 229 -16.80 2.50 10.39
C GLY A 229 -16.83 2.86 8.90
N TYR A 230 -15.98 3.80 8.52
CA TYR A 230 -15.85 4.29 7.14
C TYR A 230 -14.48 4.90 6.91
N GLN A 231 -14.12 5.10 5.64
CA GLN A 231 -12.89 5.77 5.24
C GLN A 231 -13.18 6.72 4.07
N PRO A 232 -13.22 8.05 4.29
CA PRO A 232 -13.69 9.00 3.29
C PRO A 232 -12.91 9.01 1.96
N ASP A 233 -11.59 8.80 2.02
CA ASP A 233 -10.74 8.96 0.83
C ASP A 233 -10.47 7.63 0.10
N TYR A 234 -10.48 6.54 0.85
CA TYR A 234 -10.06 5.21 0.38
C TYR A 234 -11.14 4.14 0.46
N GLY A 235 -12.30 4.40 1.07
CA GLY A 235 -13.40 3.44 1.17
C GLY A 235 -12.92 2.07 1.68
N LEU A 236 -13.05 1.03 0.85
CA LEU A 236 -12.58 -0.32 1.15
C LEU A 236 -11.10 -0.57 0.84
N LEU A 237 -10.39 0.33 0.15
CA LEU A 237 -8.96 0.17 -0.10
C LEU A 237 -8.15 0.27 1.19
N GLY A 238 -7.11 -0.57 1.30
CA GLY A 238 -6.30 -0.70 2.51
C GLY A 238 -7.02 -1.41 3.67
N SER A 239 -8.26 -1.88 3.48
CA SER A 239 -8.93 -2.69 4.48
C SER A 239 -8.29 -4.08 4.61
N ASN A 240 -8.48 -4.68 5.78
CA ASN A 240 -8.01 -6.01 6.11
C ASN A 240 -9.12 -6.81 6.78
N LYS A 241 -9.14 -8.13 6.53
CA LYS A 241 -9.98 -9.07 7.27
C LYS A 241 -9.70 -8.98 8.78
N ALA A 242 -10.75 -8.72 9.55
CA ALA A 242 -10.69 -8.74 11.02
C ALA A 242 -11.32 -10.04 11.57
N THR A 243 -12.44 -10.46 11.00
CA THR A 243 -13.09 -11.76 11.24
C THR A 243 -13.64 -12.31 9.92
N GLU A 244 -14.36 -13.44 9.94
CA GLU A 244 -15.05 -13.97 8.74
C GLU A 244 -16.20 -13.09 8.23
N GLU A 245 -16.69 -12.15 9.05
CA GLU A 245 -17.83 -11.26 8.75
C GLU A 245 -17.52 -9.77 8.96
N THR A 246 -16.26 -9.41 9.26
CA THR A 246 -15.89 -8.01 9.49
C THR A 246 -14.53 -7.65 8.90
N VAL A 247 -14.43 -6.38 8.46
CA VAL A 247 -13.21 -5.75 8.00
C VAL A 247 -12.75 -4.67 8.98
N LYS A 248 -11.44 -4.53 9.11
CA LYS A 248 -10.78 -3.34 9.66
C LYS A 248 -10.47 -2.41 8.50
N LEU A 249 -11.03 -1.21 8.52
CA LEU A 249 -10.81 -0.22 7.47
C LEU A 249 -9.48 0.50 7.65
N PHE A 250 -8.98 1.10 6.57
CA PHE A 250 -7.77 1.91 6.59
C PHE A 250 -7.96 3.14 7.52
N PRO A 251 -6.93 3.61 8.25
CA PRO A 251 -7.12 4.63 9.28
C PRO A 251 -7.49 5.99 8.66
N LYS A 252 -8.56 6.61 9.18
CA LYS A 252 -9.07 7.92 8.72
C LYS A 252 -8.43 9.12 9.42
N ASN A 253 -7.79 8.88 10.57
CA ASN A 253 -7.17 9.88 11.44
C ASN A 253 -5.63 9.78 11.47
N ALA A 254 -5.02 9.13 10.46
CA ALA A 254 -3.58 8.88 10.44
C ALA A 254 -2.73 10.16 10.55
N GLN A 255 -3.18 11.26 9.90
CA GLN A 255 -2.49 12.55 9.94
C GLN A 255 -2.48 13.13 11.36
N GLU A 256 -3.64 13.16 12.02
CA GLU A 256 -3.80 13.65 13.40
C GLU A 256 -2.94 12.83 14.37
N VAL A 257 -2.88 11.51 14.17
CA VAL A 257 -2.05 10.60 14.98
C VAL A 257 -0.56 10.88 14.79
N ALA A 258 -0.09 11.08 13.55
CA ALA A 258 1.32 11.40 13.30
C ALA A 258 1.72 12.71 14.00
N GLU A 259 0.94 13.78 13.83
CA GLU A 259 1.18 15.07 14.48
C GLU A 259 1.17 14.97 16.01
N ALA A 260 0.23 14.21 16.56
CA ALA A 260 0.14 13.98 18.00
C ALA A 260 1.34 13.19 18.55
N ILE A 261 1.83 12.17 17.83
CA ILE A 261 3.05 11.42 18.20
C ILE A 261 4.27 12.36 18.24
N SER A 262 4.47 13.17 17.20
CA SER A 262 5.58 14.12 17.16
C SER A 262 5.51 15.09 18.35
N LYS A 263 4.33 15.69 18.58
CA LYS A 263 4.11 16.62 19.70
C LYS A 263 4.36 15.98 21.06
N GLU A 264 3.84 14.78 21.29
CA GLU A 264 3.97 14.07 22.57
C GLU A 264 5.43 13.72 22.86
N ILE A 265 6.16 13.17 21.87
CA ILE A 265 7.57 12.82 22.04
C ILE A 265 8.41 14.08 22.24
N SER A 266 8.14 15.15 21.50
CA SER A 266 8.82 16.43 21.69
C SER A 266 8.58 17.03 23.07
N ALA A 267 7.36 16.92 23.62
CA ALA A 267 7.05 17.39 24.96
C ALA A 267 7.84 16.61 26.05
N ARG A 268 8.03 15.31 25.87
CA ARG A 268 8.77 14.45 26.82
C ARG A 268 10.28 14.61 26.74
N THR A 269 10.81 14.80 25.55
CA THR A 269 12.26 14.73 25.29
C THR A 269 12.91 16.08 25.07
N GLY A 270 12.14 17.12 24.75
CA GLY A 270 12.64 18.42 24.30
C GLY A 270 13.24 18.42 22.89
N VAL A 271 13.05 17.33 22.12
CA VAL A 271 13.62 17.12 20.79
C VAL A 271 12.52 17.18 19.72
N ASN A 272 12.75 17.88 18.62
CA ASN A 272 11.78 17.97 17.52
C ASN A 272 11.93 16.77 16.58
N VAL A 273 11.09 15.74 16.76
CA VAL A 273 11.07 14.56 15.90
C VAL A 273 10.03 14.68 14.80
N GLU A 274 10.27 14.01 13.68
CA GLU A 274 9.26 13.78 12.66
C GLU A 274 8.46 12.52 13.00
N ALA A 275 7.21 12.44 12.53
CA ALA A 275 6.37 11.27 12.74
C ALA A 275 5.71 10.80 11.45
N LEU A 276 5.48 9.49 11.35
CA LEU A 276 4.93 8.83 10.16
C LEU A 276 4.00 7.68 10.56
N VAL A 277 2.75 7.72 10.10
CA VAL A 277 1.91 6.54 10.00
C VAL A 277 2.16 5.92 8.61
N TYR A 278 2.78 4.74 8.58
CA TYR A 278 3.14 4.05 7.33
C TYR A 278 2.22 2.86 7.06
N GLY A 279 1.87 2.63 5.81
CA GLY A 279 1.23 1.42 5.30
C GLY A 279 2.24 0.44 4.69
N ASP A 280 1.76 -0.47 3.85
CA ASP A 280 2.60 -1.42 3.12
C ASP A 280 3.76 -0.71 2.37
N GLY A 281 4.97 -1.27 2.47
CA GLY A 281 6.17 -0.71 1.84
C GLY A 281 6.32 -1.15 0.39
N ALA A 282 6.64 -0.23 -0.53
CA ALA A 282 6.72 -0.49 -1.98
C ALA A 282 7.92 -1.37 -2.42
N PHE A 283 8.14 -2.52 -1.79
CA PHE A 283 9.12 -3.53 -2.14
C PHE A 283 8.53 -4.49 -3.19
N LYS A 284 9.31 -4.83 -4.21
CA LYS A 284 8.98 -5.90 -5.16
C LYS A 284 9.86 -7.11 -4.87
N ASP A 285 9.24 -8.24 -4.53
CA ASP A 285 9.96 -9.49 -4.38
C ASP A 285 10.63 -9.88 -5.72
N PRO A 286 11.96 -10.05 -5.77
CA PRO A 286 12.65 -10.42 -7.00
C PRO A 286 12.33 -11.84 -7.48
N VAL A 287 11.79 -12.73 -6.63
CA VAL A 287 11.47 -14.11 -7.02
C VAL A 287 10.07 -14.19 -7.61
N GLY A 288 9.05 -13.92 -6.81
CA GLY A 288 7.64 -13.96 -7.20
C GLY A 288 7.17 -12.78 -8.04
N LYS A 289 7.97 -11.71 -8.12
CA LYS A 289 7.63 -10.45 -8.82
C LYS A 289 6.36 -9.78 -8.28
N ILE A 290 6.01 -10.07 -7.02
CA ILE A 290 4.88 -9.47 -6.32
C ILE A 290 5.36 -8.20 -5.60
N TRP A 291 4.59 -7.13 -5.71
CA TRP A 291 4.73 -5.92 -4.93
C TRP A 291 4.02 -6.06 -3.60
N GLU A 292 4.72 -5.77 -2.50
CA GLU A 292 4.13 -5.58 -1.17
C GLU A 292 3.49 -4.19 -1.09
N LEU A 293 2.58 -3.85 -1.99
CA LEU A 293 1.97 -2.52 -2.07
C LEU A 293 0.45 -2.64 -2.28
N ALA A 294 -0.21 -3.37 -1.39
CA ALA A 294 -1.66 -3.58 -1.46
C ALA A 294 -2.44 -2.42 -0.84
N ASP A 295 -1.81 -1.62 0.03
CA ASP A 295 -2.35 -0.36 0.52
C ASP A 295 -2.38 0.75 -0.56
N PRO A 296 -3.34 1.70 -0.47
CA PRO A 296 -3.50 2.74 -1.47
C PRO A 296 -2.37 3.79 -1.46
N VAL A 297 -1.63 3.91 -0.34
CA VAL A 297 -0.48 4.80 -0.15
C VAL A 297 0.49 4.22 0.87
N VAL A 298 1.78 4.53 0.74
CA VAL A 298 2.82 4.14 1.73
C VAL A 298 2.79 5.06 2.95
N GLY A 299 2.79 6.39 2.75
CA GLY A 299 2.69 7.36 3.85
C GLY A 299 1.24 7.78 4.07
N VAL A 300 0.60 7.27 5.13
CA VAL A 300 -0.83 7.49 5.39
C VAL A 300 -1.08 8.81 6.11
N GLY A 301 -0.19 9.18 7.03
CA GLY A 301 -0.17 10.47 7.71
C GLY A 301 1.24 10.78 8.20
N TYR A 302 1.67 12.03 8.14
CA TYR A 302 3.06 12.39 8.43
C TYR A 302 3.24 13.87 8.74
N THR A 303 4.29 14.20 9.49
CA THR A 303 4.67 15.60 9.74
C THR A 303 5.28 16.26 8.49
N ASP A 304 5.13 17.59 8.39
CA ASP A 304 5.56 18.39 7.23
C ASP A 304 7.04 18.23 6.88
N GLY A 305 7.88 17.92 7.87
CA GLY A 305 9.30 17.71 7.66
C GLY A 305 9.66 16.49 6.81
N LEU A 306 8.68 15.62 6.52
CA LEU A 306 8.79 14.47 5.61
C LEU A 306 8.29 14.78 4.18
N ILE A 307 7.79 15.99 3.92
CA ILE A 307 7.40 16.41 2.58
C ILE A 307 8.65 16.70 1.74
N GLY A 308 8.73 16.05 0.57
CA GLY A 308 9.77 16.35 -0.42
C GLY A 308 10.40 15.11 -1.04
N LEU A 309 11.55 15.33 -1.68
CA LEU A 309 12.38 14.32 -2.34
C LEU A 309 13.78 14.33 -1.72
N PRO A 310 14.51 13.20 -1.71
CA PRO A 310 15.92 13.19 -1.37
C PRO A 310 16.71 14.14 -2.28
N ASN A 311 17.52 15.00 -1.67
CA ASN A 311 18.48 15.86 -2.35
C ASN A 311 19.89 15.34 -2.05
N GLU A 312 20.38 14.41 -2.86
CA GLU A 312 21.67 13.71 -2.68
C GLU A 312 22.60 13.87 -3.88
N LEU A 313 23.88 14.11 -3.62
CA LEU A 313 24.94 14.02 -4.62
C LEU A 313 25.56 12.63 -4.59
N LYS A 314 25.93 12.09 -5.76
CA LYS A 314 26.60 10.80 -5.87
C LYS A 314 28.08 10.95 -5.54
N LEU A 315 28.48 10.55 -4.33
CA LEU A 315 29.88 10.64 -3.86
C LEU A 315 30.86 9.98 -4.83
N LYS A 316 30.52 8.80 -5.35
CA LYS A 316 31.35 8.10 -6.33
C LYS A 316 31.52 8.90 -7.63
N PHE A 317 30.47 9.53 -8.12
CA PHE A 317 30.56 10.38 -9.31
C PHE A 317 31.49 11.57 -9.07
N LEU A 318 31.36 12.25 -7.93
CA LEU A 318 32.23 13.37 -7.58
C LEU A 318 33.69 12.93 -7.42
N ALA A 319 33.94 11.79 -6.79
CA ALA A 319 35.29 11.25 -6.63
C ALA A 319 35.91 10.81 -7.96
N ASP A 320 35.15 10.16 -8.84
CA ASP A 320 35.66 9.61 -10.10
C ASP A 320 35.77 10.69 -11.22
N ASN A 321 35.11 11.84 -11.08
CA ASN A 321 35.05 12.89 -12.13
C ASN A 321 35.54 14.25 -11.63
N ASP A 322 34.75 14.95 -10.81
CA ASP A 322 35.03 16.32 -10.36
C ASP A 322 36.33 16.43 -9.55
N PHE A 323 36.72 15.37 -8.84
CA PHE A 323 37.84 15.33 -7.90
C PHE A 323 38.75 14.12 -8.10
N ALA A 324 38.86 13.61 -9.33
CA ALA A 324 39.63 12.40 -9.66
C ALA A 324 41.12 12.46 -9.24
N ASP A 325 41.69 13.67 -9.23
CA ASP A 325 43.09 13.90 -8.85
C ASP A 325 43.31 14.06 -7.34
N LEU A 326 42.23 14.18 -6.55
CA LEU A 326 42.31 14.36 -5.10
C LEU A 326 42.27 13.01 -4.37
N SER A 327 42.94 12.93 -3.22
CA SER A 327 42.88 11.75 -2.36
C SER A 327 42.94 12.12 -0.87
N GLY A 328 42.65 11.15 0.00
CA GLY A 328 42.73 11.32 1.45
C GLY A 328 41.89 12.49 1.97
N GLU A 329 42.50 13.33 2.81
CA GLU A 329 41.80 14.45 3.47
C GLU A 329 41.41 15.57 2.51
N GLU A 330 42.19 15.79 1.44
CA GLU A 330 41.90 16.81 0.43
C GLU A 330 40.63 16.48 -0.36
N LEU A 331 40.47 15.21 -0.77
CA LEU A 331 39.25 14.72 -1.41
C LEU A 331 38.05 14.84 -0.46
N ARG A 332 38.25 14.48 0.81
CA ARG A 332 37.20 14.59 1.83
C ARG A 332 36.69 16.02 1.95
N GLN A 333 37.61 16.98 2.05
CA GLN A 333 37.28 18.40 2.19
C GLN A 333 36.54 18.93 0.96
N ALA A 334 37.02 18.60 -0.25
CA ALA A 334 36.39 19.02 -1.51
C ALA A 334 34.94 18.48 -1.65
N ILE A 335 34.72 17.20 -1.30
CA ILE A 335 33.39 16.60 -1.28
C ILE A 335 32.48 17.29 -0.27
N VAL A 336 32.98 17.55 0.95
CA VAL A 336 32.21 18.23 2.01
C VAL A 336 31.78 19.63 1.57
N GLU A 337 32.68 20.39 0.96
CA GLU A 337 32.38 21.73 0.43
C GLU A 337 31.34 21.67 -0.69
N LYS A 338 31.47 20.72 -1.62
CA LYS A 338 30.49 20.51 -2.69
C LYS A 338 29.10 20.18 -2.15
N ILE A 339 29.01 19.36 -1.10
CA ILE A 339 27.73 19.01 -0.45
C ILE A 339 27.11 20.22 0.24
N LYS A 340 27.93 21.06 0.90
CA LYS A 340 27.45 22.29 1.55
C LYS A 340 27.00 23.35 0.55
N ALA A 341 27.63 23.39 -0.63
CA ALA A 341 27.32 24.32 -1.71
C ALA A 341 26.17 23.87 -2.63
N LYS A 342 25.58 22.68 -2.42
CA LYS A 342 24.52 22.16 -3.30
C LYS A 342 23.24 23.00 -3.16
N GLU A 343 22.59 23.28 -4.28
CA GLU A 343 21.31 23.97 -4.32
C GLU A 343 20.15 23.08 -3.84
N GLY A 344 19.03 23.71 -3.48
CA GLY A 344 17.84 23.03 -2.92
C GLY A 344 17.16 22.07 -3.89
N ASP A 345 17.24 22.31 -5.20
CA ASP A 345 16.73 21.42 -6.26
C ASP A 345 17.87 21.02 -7.21
N LEU A 346 18.14 19.72 -7.29
CA LEU A 346 19.19 19.17 -8.17
C LEU A 346 18.61 18.58 -9.47
N LYS A 347 17.31 18.68 -9.72
CA LYS A 347 16.68 18.01 -10.87
C LYS A 347 17.34 18.42 -12.20
N GLY A 348 17.94 17.45 -12.89
CA GLY A 348 18.59 17.65 -14.19
C GLY A 348 20.08 18.00 -14.14
N ASN A 349 20.70 18.10 -12.96
CA ASN A 349 22.15 18.29 -12.84
C ASN A 349 22.89 16.98 -13.17
N MET A 350 24.04 17.06 -13.87
CA MET A 350 24.87 15.89 -14.21
C MET A 350 25.28 15.10 -12.96
N ALA A 351 25.59 15.79 -11.85
CA ALA A 351 25.98 15.15 -10.58
C ALA A 351 24.83 14.43 -9.84
N SER A 352 23.58 14.61 -10.30
CA SER A 352 22.37 13.97 -9.77
C SER A 352 21.71 13.02 -10.78
N GLN A 353 22.35 12.72 -11.92
CA GLN A 353 21.80 11.80 -12.92
C GLN A 353 21.52 10.41 -12.31
N GLY A 354 20.38 9.83 -12.67
CA GLY A 354 19.99 8.46 -12.30
C GLY A 354 19.18 8.31 -11.01
N THR A 355 18.76 9.39 -10.33
CA THR A 355 17.79 9.27 -9.23
C THR A 355 16.36 9.36 -9.76
N THR A 356 15.61 8.26 -9.68
CA THR A 356 14.15 8.32 -9.79
C THR A 356 13.62 9.28 -8.72
N PRO A 357 12.75 10.25 -9.05
CA PRO A 357 12.14 11.11 -8.04
C PRO A 357 11.29 10.23 -7.13
N ARG A 358 11.70 10.12 -5.87
CA ARG A 358 11.11 9.25 -4.85
C ARG A 358 10.68 10.13 -3.68
N ARG A 359 9.43 10.04 -3.25
CA ARG A 359 8.97 10.79 -2.07
C ARG A 359 9.66 10.25 -0.84
N LEU A 360 10.02 11.15 0.08
CA LEU A 360 10.65 10.75 1.35
C LEU A 360 9.73 9.79 2.12
N THR A 361 8.43 10.06 2.16
CA THR A 361 7.43 9.20 2.81
C THR A 361 7.41 7.78 2.26
N ASP A 362 7.55 7.61 0.95
CA ASP A 362 7.53 6.29 0.32
C ASP A 362 8.81 5.51 0.64
N LEU A 363 9.96 6.19 0.66
CA LEU A 363 11.25 5.60 1.01
C LEU A 363 11.32 5.20 2.49
N ILE A 364 10.94 6.12 3.37
CA ILE A 364 10.97 5.93 4.82
C ILE A 364 9.94 4.88 5.21
N GLY A 365 8.71 4.96 4.70
CA GLY A 365 7.67 3.97 4.97
C GLY A 365 8.07 2.57 4.49
N SER A 366 8.70 2.45 3.32
CA SER A 366 9.23 1.15 2.86
C SER A 366 10.37 0.63 3.74
N LEU A 367 11.24 1.51 4.25
CA LEU A 367 12.27 1.13 5.23
C LEU A 367 11.63 0.66 6.54
N CYS A 368 10.59 1.35 7.01
CA CYS A 368 9.84 1.00 8.20
C CYS A 368 9.18 -0.37 8.06
N ASP A 369 8.48 -0.61 6.96
CA ASP A 369 7.80 -1.88 6.70
C ASP A 369 8.76 -3.08 6.64
N LEU A 370 9.89 -2.93 5.91
CA LEU A 370 10.96 -3.94 5.90
C LEU A 370 11.53 -4.22 7.29
N THR A 371 11.57 -3.19 8.15
CA THR A 371 12.06 -3.32 9.53
C THR A 371 11.03 -4.01 10.42
N SER A 372 9.75 -3.60 10.36
CA SER A 372 8.68 -4.16 11.19
C SER A 372 8.36 -5.61 10.82
N GLY A 373 8.45 -5.95 9.53
CA GLY A 373 7.95 -7.21 8.99
C GLY A 373 6.44 -7.38 9.19
N SER A 374 5.91 -8.50 8.71
CA SER A 374 4.48 -8.77 8.61
C SER A 374 3.94 -9.78 9.64
N GLY A 375 4.71 -10.10 10.68
CA GLY A 375 4.46 -11.26 11.54
C GLY A 375 4.63 -11.03 13.04
N ASP A 376 5.25 -12.00 13.69
CA ASP A 376 5.34 -12.19 15.15
C ASP A 376 6.43 -11.36 15.84
N LYS A 377 7.18 -10.54 15.10
CA LYS A 377 8.21 -9.65 15.64
C LYS A 377 7.66 -8.69 16.70
N GLY A 378 6.38 -8.30 16.57
CA GLY A 378 5.71 -7.41 17.51
C GLY A 378 6.29 -6.00 17.53
N THR A 379 6.86 -5.55 16.40
CA THR A 379 7.52 -4.25 16.25
C THR A 379 6.74 -3.29 15.35
N PRO A 380 5.53 -2.85 15.74
CA PRO A 380 4.72 -1.94 14.93
C PRO A 380 5.24 -0.50 14.93
N ILE A 381 6.24 -0.19 15.75
CA ILE A 381 6.83 1.14 15.89
C ILE A 381 8.28 1.08 15.41
N ILE A 382 8.68 2.02 14.57
CA ILE A 382 10.03 2.11 14.03
C ILE A 382 10.64 3.46 14.39
N VAL A 383 11.86 3.45 14.92
CA VAL A 383 12.67 4.67 15.09
C VAL A 383 13.73 4.69 14.00
N VAL A 384 13.72 5.74 13.17
CA VAL A 384 14.73 5.96 12.13
C VAL A 384 15.60 7.14 12.54
N GLN A 385 16.90 6.88 12.74
CA GLN A 385 17.87 7.89 13.16
C GLN A 385 18.84 8.26 12.05
N ASN A 386 19.31 9.51 12.08
CA ASN A 386 20.31 10.04 11.15
C ASN A 386 19.87 9.99 9.66
N TYR A 387 18.58 9.84 9.36
CA TYR A 387 18.10 9.71 7.97
C TYR A 387 18.48 10.90 7.09
N PHE A 388 18.40 12.11 7.66
CA PHE A 388 18.72 13.36 6.95
C PHE A 388 20.19 13.78 7.05
N ASN A 389 21.02 13.01 7.78
CA ASN A 389 22.44 13.29 7.87
C ASN A 389 23.11 12.93 6.55
N ASN A 390 24.12 13.71 6.18
CA ASN A 390 24.92 13.46 4.99
C ASN A 390 26.42 13.42 5.35
N TYR A 391 27.25 13.21 4.35
CA TYR A 391 28.70 13.08 4.55
C TYR A 391 29.35 14.35 5.15
N ALA A 392 28.73 15.52 4.97
CA ALA A 392 29.22 16.82 5.46
C ALA A 392 28.72 17.20 6.86
N THR A 393 27.71 16.51 7.41
CA THR A 393 27.23 16.72 8.79
C THR A 393 28.05 15.94 9.83
N LYS A 394 29.27 15.53 9.47
CA LYS A 394 30.24 14.90 10.37
C LYS A 394 31.16 15.92 11.01
#